data_AF-F9P6M7-F1
#
_entry.id   AF-F9P6M7-F1
#
_cell.length_a   1.000
_cell.length_b   1.000
_cell.length_c   1.000
_cell.angle_alpha   90.00
_cell.angle_beta   90.00
_cell.angle_gamma   90.00
#
_symmetry.space_group_name_H-M   'P 1'
#
loop_
_entity.id
_entity.type
_entity.pdbx_description
1 polymer ?
#
loop_
_entity_poly.entity_id
_entity_poly.type
_entity_poly.pdbx_seq_one_letter_code
_entity_poly.pdbx_strand_id
1 'polypeptide(L)'
;MILGVSRTSKTPLSIYLANKGYKVSNLPLIPEVPLPQVLDKVDKRRMIGLVCDPDKLAKVRSNRLDALGLTQATSYTDVEKIYEELDYSKKVFQKHQAYIINITDKSIEETACIIEEHLKSLSSNKY
;
A
#
# COMPACT_ATOMS: atom_id res chain seq x y z
N MET A 1 -0.91 -10.50 0.68
CA MET A 1 -1.98 -9.47 0.82
C MET A 1 -1.30 -8.11 0.82
N ILE A 2 -1.79 -7.16 0.03
CA ILE A 2 -1.22 -5.81 -0.07
C ILE A 2 -2.12 -4.83 0.69
N LEU A 3 -1.53 -4.09 1.61
CA LEU A 3 -2.15 -3.10 2.47
C LEU A 3 -1.59 -1.70 2.18
N GLY A 4 -2.39 -0.66 2.39
CA GLY A 4 -1.90 0.72 2.39
C GLY A 4 -2.98 1.75 2.09
N VAL A 5 -2.64 3.03 2.31
CA VAL A 5 -3.56 4.16 2.14
C VAL A 5 -4.03 4.31 0.70
N SER A 6 -5.14 5.01 0.45
CA SER A 6 -5.66 5.18 -0.91
C SER A 6 -4.60 5.80 -1.85
N ARG A 7 -4.57 5.33 -3.10
CA ARG A 7 -3.65 5.77 -4.18
C ARG A 7 -2.17 5.38 -4.03
N THR A 8 -1.82 4.40 -3.21
CA THR A 8 -0.48 3.78 -3.18
C THR A 8 -0.25 2.68 -4.24
N SER A 9 -0.70 2.88 -5.48
CA SER A 9 -0.45 1.95 -6.61
C SER A 9 -0.81 0.46 -6.42
N LYS A 10 -1.61 0.11 -5.38
CA LYS A 10 -1.99 -1.28 -5.05
C LYS A 10 -2.63 -2.03 -6.22
N THR A 11 -3.58 -1.40 -6.93
CA THR A 11 -4.30 -2.07 -8.02
C THR A 11 -3.38 -2.41 -9.20
N PRO A 12 -2.61 -1.46 -9.78
CA PRO A 12 -1.61 -1.79 -10.80
C PRO A 12 -0.60 -2.84 -10.35
N LEU A 13 -0.07 -2.71 -9.13
CA LEU A 13 0.89 -3.68 -8.57
C LEU A 13 0.30 -5.08 -8.43
N SER A 14 -0.94 -5.18 -7.97
CA SER A 14 -1.62 -6.46 -7.81
C SER A 14 -1.89 -7.15 -9.14
N ILE A 15 -2.23 -6.38 -10.18
CA ILE A 15 -2.42 -6.91 -11.54
C ILE A 15 -1.09 -7.39 -12.09
N TYR A 16 -0.02 -6.61 -11.92
CA TYR A 16 1.32 -6.99 -12.35
C TYR A 16 1.78 -8.31 -11.70
N LEU A 17 1.62 -8.44 -10.37
CA LEU A 17 1.94 -9.67 -9.64
C LEU A 17 1.01 -10.83 -10.03
N ALA A 18 -0.26 -10.57 -10.30
CA ALA A 18 -1.20 -11.60 -10.77
C ALA A 18 -0.80 -12.17 -12.14
N ASN A 19 -0.34 -11.32 -13.05
CA ASN A 19 0.19 -11.74 -14.36
C ASN A 19 1.46 -12.61 -14.23
N LYS A 20 2.20 -12.48 -13.12
CA LYS A 20 3.33 -13.36 -12.77
C LYS A 20 2.91 -14.64 -12.01
N GLY A 21 1.61 -14.88 -11.83
CA GLY A 21 1.09 -16.10 -11.18
C GLY A 21 0.84 -15.98 -9.68
N TYR A 22 0.99 -14.79 -9.07
CA TYR A 22 0.71 -14.60 -7.65
C TYR A 22 -0.77 -14.35 -7.39
N LYS A 23 -1.32 -15.02 -6.36
CA LYS A 23 -2.66 -14.70 -5.85
C LYS A 23 -2.56 -13.51 -4.91
N VAL A 24 -3.03 -12.35 -5.36
CA VAL A 24 -2.93 -11.08 -4.62
C VAL A 24 -4.31 -10.60 -4.20
N SER A 25 -4.41 -10.08 -2.98
CA SER A 25 -5.58 -9.38 -2.46
C SER A 25 -5.16 -8.00 -2.00
N ASN A 26 -5.99 -7.00 -2.26
CA ASN A 26 -5.76 -5.61 -1.87
C ASN A 26 -6.73 -5.20 -0.78
N LEU A 27 -6.22 -4.59 0.29
CA LEU A 27 -7.05 -3.98 1.32
C LEU A 27 -6.64 -2.50 1.49
N PRO A 28 -7.52 -1.55 1.15
CA PRO A 28 -7.28 -0.15 1.49
C PRO A 28 -7.35 0.03 3.00
N LEU A 29 -6.44 0.83 3.54
CA LEU A 29 -6.49 1.27 4.94
C LEU A 29 -7.13 2.64 5.00
N ILE A 30 -8.21 2.75 5.76
CA ILE A 30 -8.99 3.96 6.01
C ILE A 30 -9.20 4.03 7.53
N PRO A 31 -8.74 5.09 8.23
CA PRO A 31 -8.79 5.16 9.69
C PRO A 31 -10.18 4.92 10.30
N GLU A 32 -11.22 5.42 9.64
CA GLU A 32 -12.61 5.37 10.11
C GLU A 32 -13.28 4.02 9.86
N VAL A 33 -12.63 3.13 9.09
CA VAL A 33 -13.18 1.83 8.72
C VAL A 33 -12.52 0.72 9.55
N PRO A 34 -13.29 -0.05 10.32
CA PRO A 34 -12.76 -1.18 11.07
C PRO A 34 -12.05 -2.18 10.17
N LEU A 35 -10.89 -2.66 10.61
CA LEU A 35 -10.16 -3.69 9.88
C LEU A 35 -10.93 -5.02 9.92
N PRO A 36 -10.97 -5.76 8.80
CA PRO A 36 -11.66 -7.03 8.76
C PRO A 36 -10.90 -8.08 9.59
N GLN A 37 -11.63 -8.85 10.42
CA GLN A 37 -11.07 -9.90 11.28
C GLN A 37 -10.26 -10.96 10.52
N VAL A 38 -10.47 -11.08 9.20
CA VAL A 38 -9.68 -11.98 8.34
C VAL A 38 -8.19 -11.66 8.40
N LEU A 39 -7.77 -10.41 8.70
CA LEU A 39 -6.37 -10.04 8.81
C LEU A 39 -5.60 -10.85 9.86
N ASP A 40 -6.28 -11.29 10.93
CA ASP A 40 -5.67 -12.09 11.99
C ASP A 40 -5.42 -13.54 11.55
N LYS A 41 -6.11 -13.98 10.48
CA LYS A 41 -5.99 -15.33 9.91
C LYS A 41 -5.00 -15.40 8.73
N VAL A 42 -4.58 -14.26 8.21
CA VAL A 42 -3.62 -14.19 7.09
C VAL A 42 -2.21 -14.45 7.63
N ASP A 43 -1.41 -15.23 6.87
CA ASP A 43 0.02 -15.39 7.17
C ASP A 43 0.70 -14.01 7.12
N LYS A 44 1.07 -13.51 8.30
CA LYS A 44 1.68 -12.19 8.51
C LYS A 44 2.90 -11.96 7.63
N ARG A 45 3.68 -13.03 7.36
CA ARG A 45 4.90 -12.97 6.53
C ARG A 45 4.59 -12.62 5.07
N ARG A 46 3.36 -12.88 4.61
CA ARG A 46 2.86 -12.57 3.25
C ARG A 46 2.04 -11.30 3.19
N MET A 47 2.00 -10.53 4.27
CA MET A 47 1.34 -9.23 4.35
C MET A 47 2.35 -8.14 3.98
N ILE A 48 2.02 -7.35 2.96
CA ILE A 48 2.89 -6.29 2.42
C ILE A 48 2.21 -4.95 2.68
N GLY A 49 2.85 -4.08 3.45
CA GLY A 49 2.40 -2.71 3.69
C GLY A 49 3.10 -1.74 2.75
N LEU A 50 2.34 -0.94 2.00
CA LEU A 50 2.91 0.09 1.12
C LEU A 50 2.79 1.47 1.78
N VAL A 51 3.92 2.14 1.90
CA VAL A 51 4.01 3.55 2.33
C VAL A 51 4.60 4.39 1.22
N CYS A 52 4.22 5.66 1.19
CA CYS A 52 4.81 6.64 0.30
C CYS A 52 4.94 7.98 1.02
N ASP A 53 5.65 8.89 0.36
CA ASP A 53 5.80 10.26 0.78
C ASP A 53 4.44 10.99 0.76
N PRO A 54 4.08 11.71 1.84
CA PRO A 54 2.83 12.46 1.92
C PRO A 54 2.66 13.48 0.80
N ASP A 55 3.71 14.24 0.47
CA ASP A 55 3.64 15.32 -0.52
C ASP A 55 3.47 14.75 -1.94
N LYS A 56 4.17 13.66 -2.27
CA LYS A 56 3.93 12.95 -3.53
C LYS A 56 2.55 12.34 -3.60
N LEU A 57 2.04 11.81 -2.50
CA LEU A 57 0.69 11.26 -2.45
C LEU A 57 -0.37 12.35 -2.66
N ALA A 58 -0.19 13.53 -2.05
CA ALA A 58 -1.05 14.68 -2.25
C ALA A 58 -1.07 15.09 -3.74
N LYS A 59 0.10 15.18 -4.37
CA LYS A 59 0.24 15.47 -5.80
C LYS A 59 -0.48 14.44 -6.68
N VAL A 60 -0.31 13.15 -6.40
CA VAL A 60 -1.00 12.06 -7.13
C VAL A 60 -2.53 12.15 -6.95
N ARG A 61 -3.00 12.53 -5.75
CA ARG A 61 -4.43 12.72 -5.48
C ARG A 61 -4.99 13.92 -6.24
N SER A 62 -4.27 15.06 -6.26
CA SER A 62 -4.65 16.26 -7.01
C SER A 62 -4.74 16.01 -8.51
N ASN A 63 -3.69 15.44 -9.11
CA ASN A 63 -3.65 15.16 -10.56
C ASN A 63 -4.84 14.32 -11.03
N ARG A 64 -5.33 13.43 -10.16
CA ARG A 64 -6.49 12.61 -10.47
C ARG A 64 -7.80 13.40 -10.42
N LEU A 65 -7.95 14.31 -9.48
CA LEU A 65 -9.13 15.18 -9.40
C LEU A 65 -9.18 16.07 -10.65
N ASP A 66 -8.03 16.60 -11.07
CA ASP A 66 -7.88 17.35 -12.32
C ASP A 66 -8.29 16.52 -13.54
N ALA A 67 -7.82 15.26 -13.63
CA ALA A 67 -8.20 14.34 -14.70
C ALA A 67 -9.70 13.99 -14.73
N LEU A 68 -10.42 14.20 -13.63
CA LEU A 68 -11.87 14.02 -13.52
C LEU A 68 -12.64 15.35 -13.73
N GLY A 69 -11.96 16.45 -14.04
CA GLY A 69 -12.57 17.78 -14.18
C GLY A 69 -13.02 18.40 -12.85
N LEU A 70 -12.60 17.83 -11.73
CA LEU A 70 -12.90 18.31 -10.39
C LEU A 70 -11.71 19.15 -9.92
N THR A 71 -11.59 20.39 -10.40
CA THR A 71 -10.53 21.30 -9.98
C THR A 71 -10.77 21.75 -8.54
N GLN A 72 -10.17 21.05 -7.59
CA GLN A 72 -10.10 21.46 -6.20
C GLN A 72 -8.63 21.64 -5.84
N ALA A 73 -8.28 22.84 -5.37
CA ALA A 73 -6.94 23.07 -4.84
C ALA A 73 -6.72 22.14 -3.63
N THR A 74 -5.66 21.33 -3.65
CA THR A 74 -5.24 20.56 -2.46
C THR A 74 -5.01 21.54 -1.31
N SER A 75 -5.81 21.41 -0.26
CA SER A 75 -5.71 22.26 0.92
C SER A 75 -4.65 21.74 1.89
N TYR A 76 -4.17 22.61 2.79
CA TYR A 76 -3.30 22.21 3.89
C TYR A 76 -3.95 21.09 4.74
N THR A 77 -5.26 21.17 4.95
CA THR A 77 -6.06 20.15 5.65
C THR A 77 -6.07 18.79 4.95
N ASP A 78 -5.96 18.74 3.61
CA ASP A 78 -5.87 17.48 2.87
C ASP A 78 -4.53 16.79 3.10
N VAL A 79 -3.46 17.58 3.24
CA VAL A 79 -2.13 17.07 3.54
C VAL A 79 -2.09 16.51 4.97
N GLU A 80 -2.63 17.22 5.96
CA GLU A 80 -2.74 16.73 7.34
C GLU A 80 -3.48 15.38 7.42
N LYS A 81 -4.61 15.24 6.71
CA LYS A 81 -5.32 13.96 6.62
C LYS A 81 -4.47 12.85 6.01
N ILE A 82 -3.66 13.15 5.00
CA ILE A 82 -2.73 12.17 4.42
C ILE A 82 -1.70 11.72 5.47
N TYR A 83 -1.18 12.63 6.28
CA TYR A 83 -0.29 12.28 7.39
C TYR A 83 -0.98 11.35 8.40
N GLU A 84 -2.22 11.66 8.79
CA GLU A 84 -3.01 10.83 9.70
C GLU A 84 -3.27 9.43 9.12
N GLU A 85 -3.67 9.33 7.85
CA GLU A 85 -3.86 8.07 7.15
C GLU A 85 -2.56 7.24 7.12
N LEU A 86 -1.42 7.88 6.85
CA LEU A 86 -0.12 7.22 6.80
C LEU A 86 0.33 6.75 8.18
N ASP A 87 0.13 7.56 9.23
CA ASP A 87 0.44 7.16 10.61
C ASP A 87 -0.43 5.98 11.07
N TYR A 88 -1.73 6.04 10.79
CA TYR A 88 -2.64 4.91 10.99
C TYR A 88 -2.14 3.66 10.27
N SER A 89 -1.76 3.78 9.00
CA SER A 89 -1.28 2.63 8.21
C SER A 89 -0.03 1.98 8.83
N LYS A 90 0.92 2.78 9.33
CA LYS A 90 2.13 2.28 10.01
C LYS A 90 1.80 1.51 11.28
N LYS A 91 0.86 2.01 12.09
CA LYS A 91 0.36 1.30 13.28
C LYS A 91 -0.25 -0.05 12.93
N VAL A 92 -1.06 -0.10 11.86
CA VAL A 92 -1.64 -1.35 11.35
C VAL A 92 -0.54 -2.32 10.89
N PHE A 93 0.44 -1.85 10.11
CA PHE A 93 1.54 -2.68 9.64
C PHE A 93 2.34 -3.29 10.79
N GLN A 94 2.64 -2.47 11.81
CA GLN A 94 3.36 -2.94 13.00
C GLN A 94 2.56 -3.99 13.77
N LYS A 95 1.26 -3.76 14.01
CA LYS A 95 0.37 -4.72 14.68
C LYS A 95 0.33 -6.08 13.97
N HIS A 96 0.30 -6.07 12.65
CA HIS A 96 0.21 -7.30 11.85
C HIS A 96 1.57 -7.82 11.34
N GLN A 97 2.68 -7.23 11.77
CA GLN A 97 4.04 -7.59 11.34
C GLN A 97 4.19 -7.65 9.81
N ALA A 98 3.52 -6.72 9.11
CA ALA A 98 3.58 -6.65 7.67
C ALA A 98 4.97 -6.20 7.21
N TYR A 99 5.43 -6.74 6.08
CA TYR A 99 6.65 -6.27 5.42
C TYR A 99 6.38 -4.92 4.75
N ILE A 100 7.05 -3.88 5.23
CA ILE A 100 6.80 -2.49 4.81
C ILE A 100 7.73 -2.12 3.64
N ILE A 101 7.15 -1.61 2.56
CA ILE A 101 7.87 -1.15 1.37
C ILE A 101 7.55 0.32 1.14
N ASN A 102 8.59 1.14 1.02
CA ASN A 102 8.47 2.54 0.60
C ASN A 102 8.52 2.64 -0.94
N ILE A 103 7.40 3.10 -1.53
CA ILE A 103 7.18 3.16 -2.98
C ILE A 103 7.31 4.57 -3.59
N THR A 104 7.72 5.59 -2.82
CA THR A 104 7.73 7.01 -3.21
C THR A 104 8.31 7.30 -4.60
N ASP A 105 9.33 6.55 -5.01
CA ASP A 105 10.04 6.71 -6.28
C ASP A 105 10.29 5.38 -6.99
N LYS A 106 9.50 4.37 -6.67
CA LYS A 106 9.65 3.05 -7.25
C LYS A 106 8.63 2.84 -8.34
N SER A 107 9.09 2.27 -9.45
CA SER A 107 8.21 1.68 -10.46
C SER A 107 7.42 0.50 -9.89
N ILE A 108 6.41 0.07 -10.64
CA ILE A 108 5.61 -1.11 -10.30
C ILE A 108 6.51 -2.35 -10.34
N GLU A 109 7.41 -2.42 -11.32
CA GLU A 109 8.36 -3.48 -11.57
C GLU A 109 9.35 -3.62 -10.41
N GLU A 110 9.96 -2.52 -9.97
CA GLU A 110 10.87 -2.53 -8.83
C GLU A 110 10.17 -2.94 -7.54
N THR A 111 8.96 -2.40 -7.30
CA THR A 111 8.17 -2.76 -6.12
C THR A 111 7.78 -4.24 -6.15
N ALA A 112 7.39 -4.77 -7.31
CA ALA A 112 7.10 -6.18 -7.49
C ALA A 112 8.34 -7.04 -7.25
N CYS A 113 9.50 -6.65 -7.76
CA CYS A 113 10.77 -7.35 -7.56
C CYS A 113 11.09 -7.51 -6.07
N ILE A 114 10.97 -6.43 -5.29
CA ILE A 114 11.18 -6.45 -3.83
C ILE A 114 10.20 -7.43 -3.15
N ILE A 115 8.93 -7.43 -3.55
CA ILE A 115 7.92 -8.37 -3.01
C ILE A 115 8.29 -9.81 -3.36
N GLU A 116 8.68 -10.08 -4.60
CA GLU A 116 9.07 -11.42 -5.06
C GLU A 116 10.29 -11.94 -4.29
N GLU A 117 11.31 -11.10 -4.09
CA GLU A 117 12.51 -11.42 -3.31
C GLU A 117 12.16 -11.72 -1.84
N HIS A 118 11.34 -10.87 -1.22
CA HIS A 118 10.85 -11.11 0.14
C HIS A 118 10.13 -12.46 0.23
N LEU A 119 9.20 -12.75 -0.68
CA LEU A 119 8.45 -14.00 -0.69
C LEU A 119 9.34 -15.23 -0.93
N LYS A 120 10.38 -15.11 -1.77
CA LYS A 120 11.37 -16.19 -2.00
C LYS A 120 12.20 -16.47 -0.75
N SER A 121 12.60 -15.44 -0.01
CA SER A 121 13.35 -15.61 1.25
C SER A 121 12.58 -16.43 2.29
N LEU A 122 11.24 -16.34 2.29
CA LEU A 122 10.37 -17.13 3.15
C LEU A 122 10.32 -18.63 2.76
N SER A 123 10.55 -18.95 1.49
CA SER A 123 10.60 -20.35 1.02
C SER A 123 11.97 -21.00 1.19
N SER A 124 13.06 -20.22 1.24
CA SER A 124 14.42 -20.74 1.43
C SER A 124 14.72 -21.08 2.89
N ASN A 125 14.05 -20.45 3.86
CA ASN A 125 14.15 -20.74 5.30
C ASN A 125 13.35 -22.00 5.75
N LYS A 126 13.05 -22.91 4.81
CA LYS A 126 12.27 -24.13 5.08
C LYS A 126 13.11 -25.40 5.20
N TYR A 127 14.43 -25.29 5.20
CA TYR A 127 15.37 -26.39 5.34
C TYR A 127 16.45 -26.05 6.37
#